data_AF-A0A0F5FFS9-F1
#
_entry.id   AF-A0A0F5FFS9-F1
#
_cell.length_a   1.000
_cell.length_b   1.000
_cell.length_c   1.000
_cell.angle_alpha   90.00
_cell.angle_beta   90.00
_cell.angle_gamma   90.00
#
_symmetry.space_group_name_H-M   'P 1'
#
loop_
_entity.id
_entity.type
_entity.pdbx_description
1 polymer ?
#
loop_
_entity_poly.entity_id
_entity_poly.type
_entity_poly.pdbx_seq_one_letter_code
_entity_poly.pdbx_strand_id
1 'polypeptide(L)'
;MADLSKRLREPLAMALLVLAAAGWLAFIAMWINSNGEADRLRTEMAQVTDQRDAANRVLEEREAAQGSLEDVSLALTSAEEQRSQADIALAEVNTELEARQAELASVSQNLDANRQEADALLQQVGDAKEQTEELASRQAALQAEIQSSNRQLQDVGARLEEARRQEQANTQAIAQLTEEAALATTSLADTQSQLQQSRTELTAAQEQLATIAAQSEEAGAQAQALQTQVSDLETRRTGLERDVAGYEEQLAILQPQVEELTRTLAQRSSELEEVEAHIAQAVPATAPAAATEPEPEAATEPQSYVVSAEGQGNGMELTLAADDTFTLSDRFNRSVEGRYTLLDGELVLSEATGRLGTASFPMSCPLEREGEALIIGEAEGCLLSGLTFEPLIEEDAQEPNTAQ
;
A
#
# COMPACT_ATOMS: atom_id res chain seq x y z
N MET A 1 69.74 161.22 64.69
CA MET A 1 70.20 162.24 65.66
C MET A 1 71.72 162.29 65.51
N ALA A 2 72.29 163.24 64.78
CA ALA A 2 72.60 164.64 65.15
C ALA A 2 73.84 164.73 66.05
N ASP A 3 74.74 165.72 66.00
CA ASP A 3 75.23 166.70 65.03
C ASP A 3 76.35 167.49 65.77
N LEU A 4 77.21 168.24 65.03
CA LEU A 4 77.90 169.51 65.40
C LEU A 4 78.74 169.62 66.71
N SER A 5 79.77 170.48 66.88
CA SER A 5 80.63 171.32 66.04
C SER A 5 81.51 172.27 66.92
N LYS A 6 82.63 172.75 66.34
CA LYS A 6 83.20 174.14 66.42
C LYS A 6 83.88 174.63 67.73
N ARG A 7 85.18 174.99 67.68
CA ARG A 7 85.82 176.35 67.44
C ARG A 7 86.41 176.89 68.77
N LEU A 8 87.44 177.76 68.91
CA LEU A 8 88.29 178.63 68.06
C LEU A 8 89.44 179.26 68.93
N ARG A 9 90.56 179.64 68.28
CA ARG A 9 91.47 180.82 68.48
C ARG A 9 92.44 180.97 69.68
N GLU A 10 93.76 180.82 69.39
CA GLU A 10 94.93 181.80 69.40
C GLU A 10 95.01 182.99 70.40
N PRO A 11 96.17 183.68 70.63
CA PRO A 11 97.50 183.64 69.95
C PRO A 11 98.80 183.79 70.81
N LEU A 12 99.91 183.31 70.21
CA LEU A 12 101.32 183.79 70.09
C LEU A 12 101.92 184.96 70.92
N ALA A 13 103.05 184.68 71.58
CA ALA A 13 104.31 185.46 71.56
C ALA A 13 105.47 184.55 72.09
N MET A 14 106.26 183.89 71.23
CA MET A 14 107.47 184.38 70.55
C MET A 14 108.66 184.72 71.46
N ALA A 15 109.76 183.97 71.29
CA ALA A 15 111.16 184.48 71.16
C ALA A 15 112.28 183.78 71.96
N LEU A 16 112.04 182.69 72.68
CA LEU A 16 113.11 181.86 73.30
C LEU A 16 113.10 180.39 72.84
N LEU A 17 112.55 180.15 71.65
CA LEU A 17 112.23 178.83 71.07
C LEU A 17 113.22 178.36 69.97
N VAL A 18 114.32 179.09 69.70
CA VAL A 18 115.10 178.88 68.46
C VAL A 18 116.50 178.26 68.67
N LEU A 19 117.12 178.34 69.85
CA LEU A 19 118.45 177.74 70.08
C LEU A 19 118.44 176.41 70.87
N ALA A 20 117.30 176.01 71.45
CA ALA A 20 117.12 174.68 72.05
C ALA A 20 116.51 173.64 71.06
N ALA A 21 115.92 174.09 69.94
CA ALA A 21 115.25 173.23 68.95
C ALA A 21 116.20 172.56 67.95
N ALA A 22 117.38 173.13 67.68
CA ALA A 22 118.35 172.53 66.74
C ALA A 22 119.06 171.29 67.34
N GLY A 23 119.21 171.21 68.67
CA GLY A 23 119.78 170.05 69.36
C GLY A 23 118.82 168.86 69.49
N TRP A 24 117.50 169.08 69.40
CA TRP A 24 116.49 168.01 69.42
C TRP A 24 116.06 167.53 68.02
N LEU A 25 116.29 168.32 66.96
CA LEU A 25 115.92 167.93 65.59
C LEU A 25 116.89 166.95 64.90
N ALA A 26 118.15 166.87 65.33
CA ALA A 26 119.10 165.89 64.79
C ALA A 26 118.83 164.44 65.28
N PHE A 27 118.16 164.27 66.43
CA PHE A 27 117.86 162.96 66.99
C PHE A 27 116.57 162.34 66.40
N ILE A 28 115.60 163.15 65.97
CA ILE A 28 114.33 162.66 65.42
C ILE A 28 114.45 162.24 63.94
N ALA A 29 115.31 162.89 63.15
CA ALA A 29 115.48 162.54 61.73
C ALA A 29 116.11 161.15 61.51
N MET A 30 116.96 160.67 62.44
CA MET A 30 117.60 159.35 62.33
C MET A 30 116.67 158.20 62.76
N TRP A 31 115.60 158.47 63.52
CA TRP A 31 114.65 157.45 63.96
C TRP A 31 113.51 157.20 62.94
N ILE A 32 113.23 158.15 62.05
CA ILE A 32 112.15 158.01 61.05
C ILE A 32 112.60 157.23 59.79
N ASN A 33 113.91 157.14 59.51
CA ASN A 33 114.43 156.44 58.32
C ASN A 33 114.76 154.95 58.54
N SER A 34 114.58 154.39 59.75
CA SER A 34 114.83 152.96 60.01
C SER A 34 113.57 152.09 60.15
N ASN A 35 112.36 152.68 60.00
CA ASN A 35 111.09 151.94 60.10
C ASN A 35 110.46 151.59 58.74
N GLY A 36 111.11 151.92 57.61
CA GLY A 36 110.61 151.66 56.25
C GLY A 36 110.87 150.26 55.68
N GLU A 37 111.76 149.46 56.29
CA GLU A 37 112.10 148.10 55.82
C GLU A 37 111.18 147.00 56.42
N ALA A 38 110.43 147.28 57.48
CA ALA A 38 109.58 146.30 58.16
C ALA A 38 108.25 146.01 57.44
N ASP A 39 107.70 146.98 56.68
CA ASP A 39 106.40 146.79 56.01
C ASP A 39 106.52 146.08 54.65
N ARG A 40 107.67 146.15 53.97
CA ARG A 40 107.89 145.48 52.67
C ARG A 40 108.00 143.96 52.81
N LEU A 41 108.64 143.48 53.88
CA LEU A 41 108.73 142.05 54.23
C LEU A 41 107.38 141.47 54.69
N ARG A 42 106.48 142.28 55.27
CA ARG A 42 105.13 141.83 55.64
C ARG A 42 104.25 141.56 54.43
N THR A 43 104.32 142.40 53.40
CA THR A 43 103.52 142.21 52.18
C THR A 43 104.00 141.02 51.36
N GLU A 44 105.33 140.78 51.29
CA GLU A 44 105.88 139.57 50.67
C GLU A 44 105.51 138.30 51.46
N MET A 45 105.58 138.32 52.78
CA MET A 45 105.13 137.19 53.61
C MET A 45 103.63 136.92 53.46
N ALA A 46 102.78 137.95 53.37
CA ALA A 46 101.35 137.78 53.11
C ALA A 46 101.11 137.18 51.71
N GLN A 47 101.82 137.65 50.68
CA GLN A 47 101.68 137.13 49.33
C GLN A 47 102.18 135.68 49.18
N VAL A 48 103.28 135.32 49.86
CA VAL A 48 103.78 133.94 49.90
C VAL A 48 102.84 133.04 50.71
N THR A 49 102.21 133.55 51.77
CA THR A 49 101.20 132.80 52.53
C THR A 49 99.94 132.57 51.70
N ASP A 50 99.47 133.58 50.96
CA ASP A 50 98.34 133.45 50.04
C ASP A 50 98.63 132.49 48.89
N GLN A 51 99.85 132.51 48.32
CA GLN A 51 100.28 131.54 47.31
C GLN A 51 100.39 130.12 47.87
N ARG A 52 100.90 129.96 49.10
CA ARG A 52 100.95 128.67 49.80
C ARG A 52 99.54 128.15 50.08
N ASP A 53 98.63 129.00 50.54
CA ASP A 53 97.26 128.60 50.86
C ASP A 53 96.41 128.37 49.60
N ALA A 54 96.75 129.03 48.48
CA ALA A 54 96.20 128.69 47.17
C ALA A 54 96.75 127.36 46.65
N ALA A 55 98.05 127.09 46.81
CA ALA A 55 98.67 125.81 46.44
C ALA A 55 98.15 124.65 47.31
N ASN A 56 97.94 124.87 48.61
CA ASN A 56 97.33 123.90 49.53
C ASN A 56 95.88 123.62 49.16
N ARG A 57 95.09 124.65 48.78
CA ARG A 57 93.72 124.43 48.25
C ARG A 57 93.72 123.65 46.94
N VAL A 58 94.66 123.91 46.04
CA VAL A 58 94.82 123.14 44.79
C VAL A 58 95.27 121.70 45.07
N LEU A 59 96.07 121.47 46.11
CA LEU A 59 96.45 120.14 46.56
C LEU A 59 95.26 119.40 47.19
N GLU A 60 94.49 120.03 48.07
CA GLU A 60 93.26 119.47 48.64
C GLU A 60 92.21 119.19 47.55
N GLU A 61 92.06 120.07 46.55
CA GLU A 61 91.17 119.86 45.41
C GLU A 61 91.67 118.74 44.50
N ARG A 62 93.00 118.56 44.37
CA ARG A 62 93.59 117.40 43.67
C ARG A 62 93.49 116.11 44.45
N GLU A 63 93.65 116.12 45.76
CA GLU A 63 93.46 114.96 46.64
C GLU A 63 91.99 114.55 46.69
N ALA A 64 91.06 115.52 46.73
CA ALA A 64 89.63 115.28 46.58
C ALA A 64 89.28 114.76 45.17
N ALA A 65 89.91 115.29 44.13
CA ALA A 65 89.76 114.77 42.77
C ALA A 65 90.35 113.36 42.62
N GLN A 66 91.47 113.04 43.27
CA GLN A 66 92.07 111.71 43.30
C GLN A 66 91.20 110.71 44.07
N GLY A 67 90.67 111.09 45.24
CA GLY A 67 89.69 110.29 45.97
C GLY A 67 88.42 110.07 45.15
N SER A 68 87.95 111.08 44.41
CA SER A 68 86.81 110.93 43.49
C SER A 68 87.12 110.02 42.30
N LEU A 69 88.37 109.97 41.83
CA LEU A 69 88.80 109.04 40.77
C LEU A 69 88.91 107.60 41.31
N GLU A 70 89.35 107.43 42.55
CA GLU A 70 89.36 106.13 43.23
C GLU A 70 87.93 105.61 43.44
N ASP A 71 87.01 106.45 43.93
CA ASP A 71 85.58 106.13 44.07
C ASP A 71 84.93 105.82 42.71
N VAL A 72 85.26 106.59 41.66
CA VAL A 72 84.78 106.33 40.29
C VAL A 72 85.37 105.02 39.74
N SER A 73 86.62 104.68 40.05
CA SER A 73 87.23 103.41 39.61
C SER A 73 86.63 102.19 40.34
N LEU A 74 86.38 102.29 41.65
CA LEU A 74 85.66 101.29 42.43
C LEU A 74 84.23 101.12 41.93
N ALA A 75 83.53 102.23 41.66
CA ALA A 75 82.20 102.21 41.08
C ALA A 75 82.19 101.58 39.68
N LEU A 76 83.21 101.84 38.85
CA LEU A 76 83.37 101.21 37.54
C LEU A 76 83.59 99.70 37.68
N THR A 77 84.50 99.25 38.55
CA THR A 77 84.72 97.81 38.80
C THR A 77 83.45 97.13 39.32
N SER A 78 82.74 97.76 40.26
CA SER A 78 81.45 97.24 40.74
C SER A 78 80.38 97.19 39.64
N ALA A 79 80.32 98.20 38.77
CA ALA A 79 79.39 98.22 37.65
C ALA A 79 79.74 97.17 36.57
N GLU A 80 81.04 96.94 36.31
CA GLU A 80 81.54 95.89 35.44
C GLU A 80 81.21 94.49 35.98
N GLU A 81 81.39 94.29 37.29
CA GLU A 81 81.01 93.04 37.95
C GLU A 81 79.50 92.80 37.89
N GLN A 82 78.67 93.81 38.19
CA GLN A 82 77.22 93.72 38.05
C GLN A 82 76.80 93.44 36.61
N ARG A 83 77.45 94.05 35.63
CA ARG A 83 77.21 93.78 34.21
C ARG A 83 77.56 92.33 33.84
N SER A 84 78.71 91.83 34.29
CA SER A 84 79.12 90.45 34.07
C SER A 84 78.13 89.46 34.70
N GLN A 85 77.68 89.71 35.94
CA GLN A 85 76.65 88.91 36.60
C GLN A 85 75.31 88.96 35.86
N ALA A 86 74.91 90.14 35.36
CA ALA A 86 73.71 90.30 34.56
C ALA A 86 73.81 89.55 33.21
N ASP A 87 74.97 89.58 32.55
CA ASP A 87 75.21 88.85 31.30
C ASP A 87 75.14 87.32 31.52
N ILE A 88 75.69 86.82 32.64
CA ILE A 88 75.58 85.40 33.04
C ILE A 88 74.11 85.04 33.31
N ALA A 89 73.39 85.82 34.11
CA ALA A 89 71.99 85.58 34.42
C ALA A 89 71.11 85.61 33.15
N LEU A 90 71.39 86.53 32.21
CA LEU A 90 70.70 86.60 30.94
C LEU A 90 70.98 85.38 30.06
N ALA A 91 72.22 84.88 30.04
CA ALA A 91 72.57 83.64 29.34
C ALA A 91 71.87 82.41 29.95
N GLU A 92 71.76 82.33 31.28
CA GLU A 92 71.04 81.26 31.97
C GLU A 92 69.53 81.30 31.67
N VAL A 93 68.91 82.48 31.78
CA VAL A 93 67.48 82.67 31.45
C VAL A 93 67.19 82.35 29.98
N ASN A 94 68.07 82.74 29.06
CA ASN A 94 67.92 82.38 27.63
C ASN A 94 68.00 80.86 27.44
N THR A 95 68.92 80.18 28.13
CA THR A 95 69.05 78.72 28.09
C THR A 95 67.80 78.04 28.65
N GLU A 96 67.25 78.53 29.77
CA GLU A 96 66.01 78.00 30.33
C GLU A 96 64.80 78.26 29.41
N LEU A 97 64.72 79.44 28.80
CA LEU A 97 63.66 79.77 27.84
C LEU A 97 63.69 78.83 26.63
N GLU A 98 64.87 78.58 26.06
CA GLU A 98 65.06 77.62 24.96
C GLU A 98 64.64 76.19 25.38
N ALA A 99 65.03 75.76 26.58
CA ALA A 99 64.62 74.45 27.13
C ALA A 99 63.09 74.36 27.30
N ARG A 100 62.45 75.41 27.82
CA ARG A 100 60.98 75.47 27.98
C ARG A 100 60.25 75.51 26.64
N GLN A 101 60.80 76.21 25.64
CA GLN A 101 60.25 76.21 24.29
C GLN A 101 60.33 74.81 23.65
N ALA A 102 61.43 74.10 23.84
CA ALA A 102 61.58 72.71 23.39
C ALA A 102 60.60 71.76 24.11
N GLU A 103 60.42 71.93 25.43
CA GLU A 103 59.45 71.17 26.22
C GLU A 103 58.01 71.41 25.74
N LEU A 104 57.62 72.68 25.52
CA LEU A 104 56.30 73.03 24.98
C LEU A 104 56.07 72.45 23.58
N ALA A 105 57.07 72.50 22.71
CA ALA A 105 56.98 71.90 21.38
C ALA A 105 56.76 70.38 21.47
N SER A 106 57.49 69.69 22.35
CA SER A 106 57.31 68.25 22.60
C SER A 106 55.94 67.91 23.18
N VAL A 107 55.47 68.67 24.18
CA VAL A 107 54.14 68.48 24.77
C VAL A 107 53.04 68.72 23.73
N SER A 108 53.17 69.75 22.89
CA SER A 108 52.23 70.01 21.79
C SER A 108 52.18 68.84 20.81
N GLN A 109 53.35 68.31 20.43
CA GLN A 109 53.43 67.16 19.52
C GLN A 109 52.77 65.92 20.13
N ASN A 110 53.02 65.64 21.42
CA ASN A 110 52.40 64.52 22.13
C ASN A 110 50.88 64.68 22.26
N LEU A 111 50.41 65.90 22.51
CA LEU A 111 48.98 66.22 22.57
C LEU A 111 48.30 65.95 21.22
N ASP A 112 48.93 66.36 20.12
CA ASP A 112 48.39 66.14 18.78
C ASP A 112 48.41 64.66 18.38
N ALA A 113 49.46 63.91 18.77
CA ALA A 113 49.51 62.45 18.59
C ALA A 113 48.41 61.75 19.39
N ASN A 114 48.21 62.13 20.66
CA ASN A 114 47.16 61.57 21.50
C ASN A 114 45.75 61.90 20.98
N ARG A 115 45.55 63.08 20.40
CA ARG A 115 44.28 63.44 19.73
C ARG A 115 44.01 62.54 18.53
N GLN A 116 45.00 62.32 17.68
CA GLN A 116 44.88 61.42 16.53
C GLN A 116 44.58 59.98 16.95
N GLU A 117 45.22 59.49 18.02
CA GLU A 117 44.94 58.16 18.57
C GLU A 117 43.52 58.08 19.14
N ALA A 118 43.07 59.11 19.88
CA ALA A 118 41.71 59.17 20.39
C ALA A 118 40.66 59.16 19.27
N ASP A 119 40.88 59.92 18.19
CA ASP A 119 39.98 59.94 17.03
C ASP A 119 39.93 58.56 16.34
N ALA A 120 41.07 57.89 16.18
CA ALA A 120 41.15 56.55 15.62
C ALA A 120 40.43 55.50 16.48
N LEU A 121 40.59 55.57 17.81
CA LEU A 121 39.88 54.69 18.75
C LEU A 121 38.37 54.95 18.74
N LEU A 122 37.94 56.21 18.66
CA LEU A 122 36.52 56.55 18.53
C LEU A 122 35.91 55.99 17.24
N GLN A 123 36.65 56.03 16.13
CA GLN A 123 36.22 55.41 14.87
C GLN A 123 36.11 53.89 15.01
N GLN A 124 37.11 53.22 15.59
CA GLN A 124 37.06 51.77 15.83
C GLN A 124 35.89 51.36 16.72
N VAL A 125 35.57 52.15 17.75
CA VAL A 125 34.39 51.93 18.59
C VAL A 125 33.09 52.10 17.80
N GLY A 126 33.04 53.05 16.86
CA GLY A 126 31.92 53.22 15.92
C GLY A 126 31.73 51.97 15.07
N ASP A 127 32.78 51.54 14.37
CA ASP A 127 32.75 50.38 13.48
C ASP A 127 32.39 49.08 14.25
N ALA A 128 32.95 48.89 15.44
CA ALA A 128 32.66 47.72 16.28
C ALA A 128 31.20 47.70 16.77
N LYS A 129 30.60 48.87 17.06
CA LYS A 129 29.18 48.96 17.39
C LYS A 129 28.30 48.58 16.22
N GLU A 130 28.60 49.09 15.02
CA GLU A 130 27.86 48.75 13.80
C GLU A 130 27.93 47.25 13.51
N GLN A 131 29.11 46.64 13.61
CA GLN A 131 29.28 45.18 13.45
C GLN A 131 28.48 44.39 14.49
N THR A 132 28.43 44.87 15.73
CA THR A 132 27.66 44.22 16.80
C THR A 132 26.16 44.28 16.52
N GLU A 133 25.65 45.42 16.06
CA GLU A 133 24.25 45.58 15.67
C GLU A 133 23.90 44.70 14.46
N GLU A 134 24.79 44.60 13.48
CA GLU A 134 24.62 43.71 12.32
C GLU A 134 24.56 42.23 12.75
N LEU A 135 25.49 41.79 13.60
CA LEU A 135 25.52 40.42 14.11
C LEU A 135 24.27 40.09 14.94
N ALA A 136 23.80 41.04 15.77
CA ALA A 136 22.56 40.88 16.52
C ALA A 136 21.34 40.74 15.60
N SER A 137 21.28 41.54 14.52
CA SER A 137 20.23 41.44 13.50
C SER A 137 20.27 40.08 12.78
N ARG A 138 21.46 39.63 12.35
CA ARG A 138 21.65 38.31 11.73
C ARG A 138 21.25 37.17 12.67
N GLN A 139 21.59 37.27 13.96
CA GLN A 139 21.19 36.29 14.97
C GLN A 139 19.66 36.23 15.12
N ALA A 140 18.98 37.37 15.19
CA ALA A 140 17.53 37.42 15.29
C ALA A 140 16.86 36.82 14.04
N ALA A 141 17.39 37.10 12.85
CA ALA A 141 16.89 36.52 11.60
C ALA A 141 17.04 34.99 11.56
N LEU A 142 18.22 34.47 11.92
CA LEU A 142 18.47 33.02 12.01
C LEU A 142 17.56 32.35 13.04
N GLN A 143 17.32 32.99 14.18
CA GLN A 143 16.42 32.45 15.20
C GLN A 143 14.97 32.37 14.70
N ALA A 144 14.52 33.38 13.96
CA ALA A 144 13.20 33.37 13.32
C ALA A 144 13.08 32.28 12.24
N GLU A 145 14.13 32.08 11.45
CA GLU A 145 14.20 31.01 10.44
C GLU A 145 14.13 29.61 11.08
N ILE A 146 14.88 29.38 12.15
CA ILE A 146 14.84 28.12 12.92
C ILE A 146 13.42 27.87 13.47
N GLN A 147 12.77 28.89 14.03
CA GLN A 147 11.39 28.76 14.51
C GLN A 147 10.40 28.48 13.37
N SER A 148 10.61 29.05 12.19
CA SER A 148 9.82 28.76 11.00
C SER A 148 10.01 27.31 10.54
N SER A 149 11.26 26.86 10.43
CA SER A 149 11.61 25.50 10.04
C SER A 149 11.05 24.46 11.02
N ASN A 150 11.16 24.71 12.34
CA ASN A 150 10.56 23.84 13.35
C ASN A 150 9.04 23.71 13.20
N ARG A 151 8.33 24.81 12.91
CA ARG A 151 6.88 24.77 12.64
C ARG A 151 6.56 23.97 11.38
N GLN A 152 7.35 24.11 10.32
CA GLN A 152 7.20 23.33 9.09
C GLN A 152 7.44 21.84 9.34
N LEU A 153 8.46 21.47 10.13
CA LEU A 153 8.72 20.08 10.49
C LEU A 153 7.58 19.48 11.33
N GLN A 154 7.00 20.26 12.24
CA GLN A 154 5.81 19.84 13.00
C GLN A 154 4.59 19.62 12.10
N ASP A 155 4.33 20.53 11.14
CA ASP A 155 3.25 20.38 10.16
C ASP A 155 3.44 19.13 9.29
N VAL A 156 4.64 18.94 8.75
CA VAL A 156 4.98 17.75 7.95
C VAL A 156 4.84 16.48 8.79
N GLY A 157 5.26 16.51 10.06
CA GLY A 157 5.07 15.41 11.01
C GLY A 157 3.60 15.05 11.20
N ALA A 158 2.75 16.04 11.46
CA ALA A 158 1.30 15.83 11.63
C ALA A 158 0.65 15.28 10.34
N ARG A 159 1.02 15.81 9.18
CA ARG A 159 0.54 15.32 7.88
C ARG A 159 0.97 13.88 7.59
N LEU A 160 2.19 13.51 7.99
CA LEU A 160 2.68 12.14 7.84
C LEU A 160 1.95 11.16 8.77
N GLU A 161 1.68 11.55 10.01
CA GLU A 161 0.89 10.74 10.94
C GLU A 161 -0.53 10.52 10.43
N GLU A 162 -1.17 11.57 9.91
CA GLU A 162 -2.51 11.47 9.31
C GLU A 162 -2.51 10.57 8.07
N ALA A 163 -1.52 10.73 7.18
CA ALA A 163 -1.38 9.86 6.01
C ALA A 163 -1.22 8.38 6.40
N ARG A 164 -0.45 8.08 7.46
CA ARG A 164 -0.30 6.70 7.97
C ARG A 164 -1.61 6.14 8.54
N ARG A 165 -2.41 6.95 9.22
CA ARG A 165 -3.74 6.53 9.70
C ARG A 165 -4.68 6.21 8.54
N GLN A 166 -4.67 7.06 7.51
CA GLN A 166 -5.46 6.85 6.30
C GLN A 166 -5.02 5.59 5.55
N GLU A 167 -3.71 5.34 5.44
CA GLU A 167 -3.16 4.11 4.85
C GLU A 167 -3.66 2.87 5.60
N GLN A 168 -3.57 2.85 6.94
CA GLN A 168 -4.08 1.75 7.75
C GLN A 168 -5.58 1.52 7.57
N ALA A 169 -6.38 2.59 7.56
CA ALA A 169 -7.82 2.51 7.32
C ALA A 169 -8.13 1.95 5.92
N ASN A 170 -7.41 2.39 4.90
CA ASN A 170 -7.57 1.91 3.54
C ASN A 170 -7.17 0.43 3.41
N THR A 171 -6.07 0.00 4.05
CA THR A 171 -5.67 -1.41 4.07
C THR A 171 -6.75 -2.29 4.72
N GLN A 172 -7.35 -1.84 5.82
CA GLN A 172 -8.46 -2.55 6.47
C GLN A 172 -9.69 -2.63 5.57
N ALA A 173 -10.05 -1.53 4.91
CA ALA A 173 -11.17 -1.50 3.96
C ALA A 173 -10.94 -2.44 2.77
N ILE A 174 -9.72 -2.50 2.23
CA ILE A 174 -9.37 -3.43 1.15
C ILE A 174 -9.49 -4.89 1.61
N ALA A 175 -9.04 -5.20 2.83
CA ALA A 175 -9.16 -6.55 3.37
C ALA A 175 -10.63 -6.97 3.52
N GLN A 176 -11.49 -6.09 4.05
CA GLN A 176 -12.93 -6.33 4.15
C GLN A 176 -13.59 -6.53 2.79
N LEU A 177 -13.31 -5.65 1.82
CA LEU A 177 -13.85 -5.78 0.46
C LEU A 177 -13.40 -7.08 -0.21
N THR A 178 -12.19 -7.56 0.08
CA THR A 178 -11.68 -8.83 -0.45
C THR A 178 -12.44 -10.02 0.16
N GLU A 179 -12.74 -9.97 1.46
CA GLU A 179 -13.55 -10.99 2.14
C GLU A 179 -15.00 -11.00 1.61
N GLU A 180 -15.62 -9.83 1.47
CA GLU A 180 -16.95 -9.69 0.89
C GLU A 180 -17.01 -10.21 -0.55
N ALA A 181 -15.99 -9.92 -1.37
CA ALA A 181 -15.92 -10.44 -2.74
C ALA A 181 -15.78 -11.96 -2.78
N ALA A 182 -15.02 -12.56 -1.86
CA ALA A 182 -14.91 -14.01 -1.74
C ALA A 182 -16.25 -14.64 -1.34
N LEU A 183 -16.93 -14.09 -0.34
CA LEU A 183 -18.26 -14.54 0.08
C LEU A 183 -19.31 -14.42 -1.02
N ALA A 184 -19.31 -13.30 -1.75
CA ALA A 184 -20.20 -13.08 -2.89
C ALA A 184 -19.94 -14.11 -4.01
N THR A 185 -18.68 -14.46 -4.26
CA THR A 185 -18.30 -15.47 -5.26
C THR A 185 -18.79 -16.86 -4.87
N THR A 186 -18.62 -17.26 -3.60
CA THR A 186 -19.15 -18.53 -3.08
C THR A 186 -20.67 -18.56 -3.17
N SER A 187 -21.36 -17.50 -2.72
CA SER A 187 -22.82 -17.42 -2.80
C SER A 187 -23.34 -17.50 -4.24
N LEU A 188 -22.63 -16.90 -5.20
CA LEU A 188 -22.97 -17.00 -6.62
C LEU A 188 -22.83 -18.43 -7.13
N ALA A 189 -21.73 -19.13 -6.79
CA ALA A 189 -21.51 -20.52 -7.18
C ALA A 189 -22.59 -21.45 -6.61
N ASP A 190 -22.96 -21.26 -5.33
CA ASP A 190 -24.03 -22.02 -4.68
C ASP A 190 -25.38 -21.79 -5.37
N THR A 191 -25.70 -20.52 -5.68
CA THR A 191 -26.95 -20.16 -6.38
C THR A 191 -27.00 -20.77 -7.78
N GLN A 192 -25.87 -20.76 -8.52
CA GLN A 192 -25.77 -21.40 -9.82
C GLN A 192 -25.95 -22.91 -9.74
N SER A 193 -25.38 -23.56 -8.72
CA SER A 193 -25.55 -24.99 -8.47
C SER A 193 -27.02 -25.33 -8.20
N GLN A 194 -27.67 -24.59 -7.31
CA GLN A 194 -29.10 -24.75 -7.02
C GLN A 194 -29.97 -24.56 -8.27
N LEU A 195 -29.66 -23.56 -9.10
CA LEU A 195 -30.38 -23.33 -10.35
C LEU A 195 -30.26 -24.51 -11.32
N GLN A 196 -29.07 -25.12 -11.44
CA GLN A 196 -28.88 -26.30 -12.29
C GLN A 196 -29.64 -27.51 -11.74
N GLN A 197 -29.61 -27.70 -10.42
CA GLN A 197 -30.38 -28.76 -9.77
C GLN A 197 -31.89 -28.59 -10.04
N SER A 198 -32.45 -27.41 -9.81
CA SER A 198 -33.87 -27.15 -10.07
C SER A 198 -34.25 -27.33 -11.55
N ARG A 199 -33.34 -27.05 -12.49
CA ARG A 199 -33.58 -27.33 -13.92
C ARG A 199 -33.65 -28.82 -14.21
N THR A 200 -32.74 -29.62 -13.65
CA THR A 200 -32.77 -31.09 -13.77
C THR A 200 -34.05 -31.67 -13.17
N GLU A 201 -34.43 -31.19 -11.98
CA GLU A 201 -35.69 -31.60 -11.33
C GLU A 201 -36.92 -31.23 -12.16
N LEU A 202 -36.93 -30.05 -12.78
CA LEU A 202 -38.00 -29.62 -13.67
C LEU A 202 -38.11 -30.53 -14.91
N THR A 203 -36.99 -30.85 -15.56
CA THR A 203 -36.97 -31.76 -16.72
C THR A 203 -37.49 -33.14 -16.33
N ALA A 204 -37.02 -33.70 -15.20
CA ALA A 204 -37.48 -34.99 -14.71
C ALA A 204 -39.00 -34.99 -14.41
N ALA A 205 -39.51 -33.91 -13.81
CA ALA A 205 -40.95 -33.76 -13.56
C ALA A 205 -41.76 -33.66 -14.86
N GLN A 206 -41.23 -32.98 -15.89
CA GLN A 206 -41.86 -32.92 -17.22
C GLN A 206 -41.90 -34.28 -17.90
N GLU A 207 -40.83 -35.07 -17.82
CA GLU A 207 -40.78 -36.45 -18.33
C GLU A 207 -41.81 -37.34 -17.61
N GLN A 208 -41.87 -37.27 -16.28
CA GLN A 208 -42.87 -38.00 -15.49
C GLN A 208 -44.30 -37.63 -15.89
N LEU A 209 -44.59 -36.34 -16.10
CA LEU A 209 -45.88 -35.88 -16.57
C LEU A 209 -46.22 -36.45 -17.96
N ALA A 210 -45.26 -36.48 -18.88
CA ALA A 210 -45.45 -37.07 -20.20
C ALA A 210 -45.74 -38.58 -20.13
N THR A 211 -45.02 -39.31 -19.26
CA THR A 211 -45.28 -40.74 -19.01
C THR A 211 -46.66 -40.98 -18.42
N ILE A 212 -47.07 -40.20 -17.41
CA ILE A 212 -48.41 -40.31 -16.81
C ILE A 212 -49.50 -40.00 -17.83
N ALA A 213 -49.31 -38.98 -18.68
CA ALA A 213 -50.25 -38.65 -19.75
C ALA A 213 -50.41 -39.82 -20.75
N ALA A 214 -49.31 -40.45 -21.17
CA ALA A 214 -49.34 -41.61 -22.06
C ALA A 214 -50.04 -42.82 -21.40
N GLN A 215 -49.73 -43.11 -20.14
CA GLN A 215 -50.41 -44.18 -19.38
C GLN A 215 -51.92 -43.92 -19.24
N SER A 216 -52.31 -42.66 -19.03
CA SER A 216 -53.72 -42.27 -18.96
C SER A 216 -54.44 -42.46 -20.30
N GLU A 217 -53.78 -42.17 -21.41
CA GLU A 217 -54.33 -42.39 -22.75
C GLU A 217 -54.51 -43.88 -23.04
N GLU A 218 -53.49 -44.70 -22.72
CA GLU A 218 -53.55 -46.15 -22.87
C GLU A 218 -54.66 -46.77 -22.01
N ALA A 219 -54.73 -46.40 -20.73
CA ALA A 219 -55.81 -46.85 -19.83
C ALA A 219 -57.19 -46.43 -20.35
N GLY A 220 -57.30 -45.23 -20.93
CA GLY A 220 -58.52 -44.76 -21.59
C GLY A 220 -58.92 -45.63 -22.79
N ALA A 221 -57.95 -46.00 -23.64
CA ALA A 221 -58.18 -46.89 -24.78
C ALA A 221 -58.59 -48.31 -24.34
N GLN A 222 -57.93 -48.87 -23.32
CA GLN A 222 -58.28 -50.16 -22.73
C GLN A 222 -59.71 -50.15 -22.16
N ALA A 223 -60.10 -49.09 -21.46
CA ALA A 223 -61.45 -48.94 -20.94
C ALA A 223 -62.51 -48.94 -22.06
N GLN A 224 -62.26 -48.24 -23.17
CA GLN A 224 -63.15 -48.25 -24.34
C GLN A 224 -63.24 -49.63 -25.01
N ALA A 225 -62.12 -50.34 -25.12
CA ALA A 225 -62.08 -51.68 -25.67
C ALA A 225 -62.88 -52.68 -24.80
N LEU A 226 -62.69 -52.62 -23.48
CA LEU A 226 -63.47 -53.43 -22.52
C LEU A 226 -64.97 -53.09 -22.59
N GLN A 227 -65.33 -51.82 -22.68
CA GLN A 227 -66.73 -51.42 -22.84
C GLN A 227 -67.36 -51.99 -24.13
N THR A 228 -66.59 -52.01 -25.22
CA THR A 228 -67.02 -52.62 -26.49
C THR A 228 -67.20 -54.13 -26.35
N GLN A 229 -66.27 -54.83 -25.69
CA GLN A 229 -66.38 -56.27 -25.43
C GLN A 229 -67.60 -56.61 -24.56
N VAL A 230 -67.87 -55.81 -23.52
CA VAL A 230 -69.07 -55.99 -22.68
C VAL A 230 -70.34 -55.86 -23.54
N SER A 231 -70.42 -54.85 -24.40
CA SER A 231 -71.57 -54.67 -25.31
C SER A 231 -71.73 -55.84 -26.29
N ASP A 232 -70.63 -56.40 -26.82
CA ASP A 232 -70.69 -57.58 -27.71
C ASP A 232 -71.15 -58.83 -26.94
N LEU A 233 -70.63 -59.06 -25.74
CA LEU A 233 -71.04 -60.17 -24.87
C LEU A 233 -72.52 -60.07 -24.47
N GLU A 234 -73.02 -58.88 -24.15
CA GLU A 234 -74.45 -58.64 -23.88
C GLU A 234 -75.32 -58.96 -25.12
N THR A 235 -74.85 -58.60 -26.31
CA THR A 235 -75.52 -58.92 -27.58
C THR A 235 -75.54 -60.43 -27.82
N ARG A 236 -74.39 -61.12 -27.64
CA ARG A 236 -74.29 -62.58 -27.77
C ARG A 236 -75.17 -63.30 -26.77
N ARG A 237 -75.18 -62.86 -25.51
CA ARG A 237 -76.06 -63.40 -24.46
C ARG A 237 -77.53 -63.29 -24.89
N THR A 238 -77.96 -62.13 -25.37
CA THR A 238 -79.34 -61.92 -25.84
C THR A 238 -79.66 -62.79 -27.07
N GLY A 239 -78.67 -63.02 -27.94
CA GLY A 239 -78.75 -63.97 -29.06
C GLY A 239 -78.99 -65.40 -28.58
N LEU A 240 -78.12 -65.89 -27.69
CA LEU A 240 -78.22 -67.24 -27.11
C LEU A 240 -79.51 -67.46 -26.33
N GLU A 241 -79.99 -66.46 -25.57
CA GLU A 241 -81.29 -66.53 -24.89
C GLU A 241 -82.44 -66.74 -25.88
N ARG A 242 -82.38 -66.08 -27.05
CA ARG A 242 -83.37 -66.26 -28.13
C ARG A 242 -83.25 -67.63 -28.80
N ASP A 243 -82.02 -68.10 -29.04
CA ASP A 243 -81.77 -69.43 -29.62
C ASP A 243 -82.28 -70.53 -28.69
N VAL A 244 -82.00 -70.44 -27.39
CA VAL A 244 -82.53 -71.37 -26.37
C VAL A 244 -84.06 -71.37 -26.38
N ALA A 245 -84.71 -70.20 -26.36
CA ALA A 245 -86.16 -70.12 -26.44
C ALA A 245 -86.70 -70.77 -27.73
N GLY A 246 -86.02 -70.57 -28.87
CA GLY A 246 -86.35 -71.21 -30.14
C GLY A 246 -86.15 -72.74 -30.13
N TYR A 247 -85.11 -73.25 -29.48
CA TYR A 247 -84.89 -74.69 -29.30
C TYR A 247 -85.91 -75.31 -28.35
N GLU A 248 -86.28 -74.62 -27.26
CA GLU A 248 -87.35 -75.06 -26.34
C GLU A 248 -88.69 -75.15 -27.07
N GLU A 249 -89.02 -74.18 -27.92
CA GLU A 249 -90.22 -74.22 -28.77
C GLU A 249 -90.18 -75.39 -29.76
N GLN A 250 -89.04 -75.62 -30.43
CA GLN A 250 -88.86 -76.78 -31.31
C GLN A 250 -89.01 -78.10 -30.55
N LEU A 251 -88.46 -78.19 -29.33
CA LEU A 251 -88.62 -79.35 -28.45
C LEU A 251 -90.09 -79.60 -28.13
N ALA A 252 -90.85 -78.55 -27.76
CA ALA A 252 -92.28 -78.65 -27.49
C ALA A 252 -93.10 -79.11 -28.71
N ILE A 253 -92.64 -78.81 -29.93
CA ILE A 253 -93.24 -79.26 -31.20
C ILE A 253 -92.82 -80.70 -31.56
N LEU A 254 -91.54 -81.05 -31.35
CA LEU A 254 -90.99 -82.36 -31.71
C LEU A 254 -91.36 -83.45 -30.71
N GLN A 255 -91.46 -83.14 -29.42
CA GLN A 255 -91.80 -84.09 -28.36
C GLN A 255 -93.12 -84.84 -28.62
N PRO A 256 -94.26 -84.19 -28.95
CA PRO A 256 -95.47 -84.92 -29.31
C PRO A 256 -95.34 -85.70 -30.62
N GLN A 257 -94.51 -85.25 -31.57
CA GLN A 257 -94.24 -86.02 -32.80
C GLN A 257 -93.41 -87.27 -32.52
N VAL A 258 -92.44 -87.19 -31.62
CA VAL A 258 -91.66 -88.36 -31.16
C VAL A 258 -92.54 -89.29 -30.34
N GLU A 259 -93.39 -88.79 -29.45
CA GLU A 259 -94.38 -89.63 -28.74
C GLU A 259 -95.33 -90.31 -29.71
N GLU A 260 -95.82 -89.60 -30.73
CA GLU A 260 -96.69 -90.16 -31.77
C GLU A 260 -95.96 -91.18 -32.65
N LEU A 261 -94.73 -90.89 -33.08
CA LEU A 261 -93.88 -91.85 -33.79
C LEU A 261 -93.59 -93.06 -32.91
N THR A 262 -93.32 -92.88 -31.62
CA THR A 262 -93.08 -93.97 -30.67
C THR A 262 -94.34 -94.81 -30.48
N ARG A 263 -95.52 -94.17 -30.41
CA ARG A 263 -96.82 -94.86 -30.35
C ARG A 263 -97.10 -95.63 -31.63
N THR A 264 -96.84 -95.01 -32.79
CA THR A 264 -96.96 -95.60 -34.11
C THR A 264 -95.99 -96.77 -34.27
N LEU A 265 -94.77 -96.64 -33.74
CA LEU A 265 -93.73 -97.67 -33.79
C LEU A 265 -94.01 -98.80 -32.80
N ALA A 266 -94.56 -98.51 -31.61
CA ALA A 266 -95.09 -99.50 -30.67
C ALA A 266 -96.28 -100.27 -31.27
N GLN A 267 -97.18 -99.56 -31.96
CA GLN A 267 -98.27 -100.17 -32.70
C GLN A 267 -97.75 -101.05 -33.83
N ARG A 268 -96.88 -100.50 -34.69
CA ARG A 268 -96.22 -101.20 -35.79
C ARG A 268 -95.37 -102.36 -35.33
N SER A 269 -94.72 -102.29 -34.17
CA SER A 269 -93.96 -103.40 -33.58
C SER A 269 -94.88 -104.44 -32.96
N SER A 270 -96.06 -104.08 -32.43
CA SER A 270 -97.07 -105.10 -32.09
C SER A 270 -97.65 -105.75 -33.35
N GLU A 271 -97.84 -104.99 -34.43
CA GLU A 271 -98.21 -105.52 -35.75
C GLU A 271 -97.07 -106.36 -36.33
N LEU A 272 -95.81 -105.95 -36.12
CA LEU A 272 -94.62 -106.71 -36.53
C LEU A 272 -94.41 -107.92 -35.65
N GLU A 273 -94.79 -107.91 -34.38
CA GLU A 273 -94.74 -109.04 -33.45
C GLU A 273 -95.90 -110.01 -33.76
N GLU A 274 -97.04 -109.53 -34.25
CA GLU A 274 -98.08 -110.37 -34.87
C GLU A 274 -97.60 -110.97 -36.20
N VAL A 275 -96.93 -110.17 -37.04
CA VAL A 275 -96.33 -110.63 -38.30
C VAL A 275 -95.12 -111.54 -38.05
N GLU A 276 -94.32 -111.30 -37.01
CA GLU A 276 -93.22 -112.14 -36.55
C GLU A 276 -93.74 -113.37 -35.84
N ALA A 277 -94.87 -113.35 -35.14
CA ALA A 277 -95.57 -114.56 -34.72
C ALA A 277 -96.06 -115.38 -35.94
N HIS A 278 -96.36 -114.70 -37.05
CA HIS A 278 -96.68 -115.31 -38.33
C HIS A 278 -95.44 -115.81 -39.10
N ILE A 279 -94.29 -115.16 -38.96
CA ILE A 279 -93.00 -115.50 -39.60
C ILE A 279 -92.15 -116.44 -38.72
N ALA A 280 -92.40 -116.54 -37.41
CA ALA A 280 -91.78 -117.49 -36.48
C ALA A 280 -92.28 -118.93 -36.68
N GLN A 281 -93.28 -119.15 -37.54
CA GLN A 281 -93.57 -120.46 -38.16
C GLN A 281 -92.67 -120.77 -39.38
N ALA A 282 -91.70 -119.90 -39.71
CA ALA A 282 -90.82 -120.06 -40.86
C ALA A 282 -89.39 -119.48 -40.63
N VAL A 283 -88.62 -120.13 -39.73
CA VAL A 283 -87.14 -120.31 -39.79
C VAL A 283 -86.25 -119.07 -39.50
N PRO A 284 -85.06 -119.24 -38.86
CA PRO A 284 -84.46 -118.26 -37.95
C PRO A 284 -83.39 -117.33 -38.55
N ALA A 285 -83.05 -116.32 -37.74
CA ALA A 285 -82.15 -115.21 -37.95
C ALA A 285 -80.64 -115.54 -37.94
N THR A 286 -79.86 -114.67 -38.60
CA THR A 286 -78.41 -114.50 -38.41
C THR A 286 -78.05 -113.00 -38.48
N ALA A 287 -77.49 -112.46 -37.40
CA ALA A 287 -76.62 -111.28 -37.40
C ALA A 287 -75.17 -111.73 -37.68
N PRO A 288 -74.28 -110.90 -38.25
CA PRO A 288 -73.33 -110.20 -37.36
C PRO A 288 -72.73 -108.87 -37.90
N ALA A 289 -72.26 -108.08 -36.92
CA ALA A 289 -70.95 -107.42 -36.79
C ALA A 289 -70.27 -106.62 -37.93
N ALA A 290 -69.62 -105.56 -37.43
CA ALA A 290 -68.26 -105.10 -37.71
C ALA A 290 -68.08 -103.87 -38.59
N ALA A 291 -67.07 -103.08 -38.17
CA ALA A 291 -66.11 -102.29 -38.95
C ALA A 291 -66.19 -100.78 -38.70
N THR A 292 -65.11 -100.04 -38.45
CA THR A 292 -63.70 -100.28 -38.11
C THR A 292 -63.17 -98.90 -37.73
N GLU A 293 -62.19 -98.87 -36.85
CA GLU A 293 -61.25 -97.77 -36.64
C GLU A 293 -60.61 -97.32 -37.99
N PRO A 294 -59.83 -96.22 -37.99
CA PRO A 294 -58.40 -96.49 -37.84
C PRO A 294 -57.67 -95.61 -36.83
N GLU A 295 -56.70 -96.31 -36.28
CA GLU A 295 -55.56 -95.96 -35.44
C GLU A 295 -54.69 -94.78 -35.92
N PRO A 296 -53.85 -94.26 -35.01
CA PRO A 296 -52.91 -93.17 -35.22
C PRO A 296 -51.51 -93.65 -35.65
N GLU A 297 -50.81 -92.84 -36.44
CA GLU A 297 -49.42 -93.08 -36.85
C GLU A 297 -48.40 -92.47 -35.86
N ALA A 298 -47.54 -93.37 -35.38
CA ALA A 298 -46.11 -93.29 -35.10
C ALA A 298 -45.46 -91.93 -34.79
N ALA A 299 -44.95 -91.83 -33.56
CA ALA A 299 -44.08 -90.78 -33.06
C ALA A 299 -42.62 -90.96 -33.52
N THR A 300 -41.99 -89.84 -33.90
CA THR A 300 -40.56 -89.69 -34.17
C THR A 300 -39.83 -89.31 -32.88
N GLU A 301 -38.62 -89.80 -32.65
CA GLU A 301 -37.83 -89.50 -31.45
C GLU A 301 -37.26 -88.07 -31.48
N PRO A 302 -37.13 -87.38 -30.32
CA PRO A 302 -36.61 -86.01 -30.24
C PRO A 302 -35.11 -85.93 -30.57
N GLN A 303 -34.68 -84.87 -31.26
CA GLN A 303 -33.27 -84.63 -31.61
C GLN A 303 -32.72 -83.44 -30.80
N SER A 304 -31.61 -83.67 -30.07
CA SER A 304 -30.90 -82.64 -29.29
C SER A 304 -29.59 -82.25 -29.97
N TYR A 305 -29.28 -80.95 -29.95
CA TYR A 305 -28.09 -80.37 -30.56
C TYR A 305 -27.37 -79.42 -29.59
N VAL A 306 -26.04 -79.35 -29.66
CA VAL A 306 -25.21 -78.49 -28.81
C VAL A 306 -24.23 -77.65 -29.63
N VAL A 307 -23.94 -76.42 -29.18
CA VAL A 307 -22.94 -75.54 -29.80
C VAL A 307 -21.56 -75.78 -29.20
N SER A 308 -20.62 -76.29 -30.00
CA SER A 308 -19.24 -76.62 -29.60
C SER A 308 -18.20 -75.52 -29.88
N ALA A 309 -18.59 -74.40 -30.50
CA ALA A 309 -17.68 -73.31 -30.88
C ALA A 309 -17.17 -72.44 -29.68
N GLU A 310 -15.95 -71.91 -29.77
CA GLU A 310 -15.40 -70.94 -28.81
C GLU A 310 -16.07 -69.56 -28.99
N GLY A 311 -16.88 -69.11 -28.02
CA GLY A 311 -17.56 -67.81 -28.08
C GLY A 311 -18.72 -67.62 -27.13
N GLN A 312 -19.52 -66.57 -27.37
CA GLN A 312 -20.66 -66.19 -26.54
C GLN A 312 -21.80 -67.24 -26.57
N GLY A 313 -21.87 -68.05 -27.64
CA GLY A 313 -22.82 -69.16 -27.80
C GLY A 313 -22.36 -70.53 -27.27
N ASN A 314 -21.14 -70.65 -26.72
CA ASN A 314 -20.64 -71.91 -26.17
C ASN A 314 -21.54 -72.43 -25.03
N GLY A 315 -21.93 -73.70 -25.11
CA GLY A 315 -22.77 -74.37 -24.11
C GLY A 315 -24.25 -74.03 -24.22
N MET A 316 -24.71 -73.62 -25.41
CA MET A 316 -26.15 -73.57 -25.72
C MET A 316 -26.60 -74.91 -26.30
N GLU A 317 -27.76 -75.35 -25.84
CA GLU A 317 -28.39 -76.61 -26.25
C GLU A 317 -29.78 -76.32 -26.83
N LEU A 318 -30.06 -76.90 -28.00
CA LEU A 318 -31.33 -76.81 -28.69
C LEU A 318 -31.90 -78.22 -28.88
N THR A 319 -33.06 -78.47 -28.29
CA THR A 319 -33.82 -79.71 -28.48
C THR A 319 -35.04 -79.42 -29.34
N LEU A 320 -35.20 -80.18 -30.42
CA LEU A 320 -36.37 -80.14 -31.30
C LEU A 320 -37.14 -81.46 -31.13
N ALA A 321 -38.33 -81.38 -30.54
CA ALA A 321 -39.18 -82.53 -30.29
C ALA A 321 -40.13 -82.77 -31.47
N ALA A 322 -40.55 -84.01 -31.67
CA ALA A 322 -41.39 -84.39 -32.82
C ALA A 322 -42.82 -83.84 -32.78
N ASP A 323 -43.24 -83.19 -31.68
CA ASP A 323 -44.54 -82.53 -31.52
C ASP A 323 -44.52 -81.04 -31.91
N ASP A 324 -43.52 -80.64 -32.69
CA ASP A 324 -43.20 -79.26 -33.09
C ASP A 324 -42.89 -78.34 -31.89
N THR A 325 -42.45 -78.89 -30.76
CA THR A 325 -41.98 -78.10 -29.62
C THR A 325 -40.45 -78.01 -29.60
N PHE A 326 -39.93 -76.86 -29.17
CA PHE A 326 -38.49 -76.68 -28.97
C PHE A 326 -38.19 -76.32 -27.53
N THR A 327 -37.00 -76.71 -27.09
CA THR A 327 -36.39 -76.21 -25.86
C THR A 327 -35.01 -75.67 -26.21
N LEU A 328 -34.76 -74.40 -25.89
CA LEU A 328 -33.47 -73.75 -26.03
C LEU A 328 -32.94 -73.40 -24.64
N SER A 329 -31.76 -73.89 -24.29
CA SER A 329 -31.12 -73.61 -23.01
C SER A 329 -29.71 -73.04 -23.16
N ASP A 330 -29.28 -72.23 -22.20
CA ASP A 330 -27.92 -71.68 -22.15
C ASP A 330 -27.07 -72.33 -21.05
N ARG A 331 -25.77 -72.03 -21.06
CA ARG A 331 -24.80 -72.51 -20.05
C ARG A 331 -25.13 -72.14 -18.59
N PHE A 332 -26.08 -71.23 -18.36
CA PHE A 332 -26.54 -70.80 -17.04
C PHE A 332 -27.85 -71.50 -16.63
N ASN A 333 -28.26 -72.54 -17.37
CA ASN A 333 -29.46 -73.33 -17.14
C ASN A 333 -30.75 -72.51 -17.23
N ARG A 334 -30.75 -71.45 -18.03
CA ARG A 334 -31.97 -70.71 -18.39
C ARG A 334 -32.53 -71.31 -19.66
N SER A 335 -33.82 -71.67 -19.64
CA SER A 335 -34.50 -72.25 -20.79
C SER A 335 -35.60 -71.35 -21.34
N VAL A 336 -35.87 -71.52 -22.63
CA VAL A 336 -37.06 -71.06 -23.32
C VAL A 336 -37.65 -72.26 -24.05
N GLU A 337 -38.94 -72.46 -23.88
CA GLU A 337 -39.70 -73.53 -24.53
C GLU A 337 -40.76 -72.90 -25.42
N GLY A 338 -41.07 -73.49 -26.58
CA GLY A 338 -42.10 -72.96 -27.46
C GLY A 338 -42.39 -73.90 -28.62
N ARG A 339 -42.98 -73.37 -29.69
CA ARG A 339 -43.22 -74.11 -30.93
C ARG A 339 -42.21 -73.74 -32.01
N TYR A 340 -41.75 -74.71 -32.77
CA TYR A 340 -40.89 -74.45 -33.92
C TYR A 340 -41.54 -74.89 -35.24
N THR A 341 -41.14 -74.23 -36.31
CA THR A 341 -41.47 -74.62 -37.69
C THR A 341 -40.20 -74.60 -38.52
N LEU A 342 -39.96 -75.67 -39.29
CA LEU A 342 -38.88 -75.74 -40.28
C LEU A 342 -39.50 -75.64 -41.68
N LEU A 343 -39.27 -74.52 -42.37
CA LEU A 343 -39.79 -74.32 -43.74
C LEU A 343 -38.70 -73.69 -44.62
N ASP A 344 -38.50 -74.23 -45.82
CA ASP A 344 -37.64 -73.63 -46.87
C ASP A 344 -36.22 -73.19 -46.43
N GLY A 345 -35.60 -73.93 -45.49
CA GLY A 345 -34.28 -73.59 -44.96
C GLY A 345 -34.32 -72.46 -43.92
N GLU A 346 -35.44 -72.26 -43.25
CA GLU A 346 -35.62 -71.30 -42.16
C GLU A 346 -36.22 -72.01 -40.94
N LEU A 347 -35.63 -71.78 -39.77
CA LEU A 347 -36.12 -72.22 -38.46
C LEU A 347 -36.86 -71.05 -37.81
N VAL A 348 -38.17 -71.19 -37.62
CA VAL A 348 -39.01 -70.21 -36.94
C VAL A 348 -39.33 -70.72 -35.54
N LEU A 349 -38.95 -69.96 -34.51
CA LEU A 349 -39.26 -70.25 -33.11
C LEU A 349 -40.35 -69.28 -32.64
N SER A 350 -41.47 -69.81 -32.15
CA SER A 350 -42.69 -69.05 -31.84
C SER A 350 -43.32 -69.53 -30.53
N GLU A 351 -44.30 -68.78 -30.01
CA GLU A 351 -45.03 -69.11 -28.78
C GLU A 351 -44.13 -69.40 -27.57
N ALA A 352 -42.98 -68.73 -27.52
CA ALA A 352 -41.94 -68.96 -26.54
C ALA A 352 -42.36 -68.53 -25.12
N THR A 353 -42.22 -69.46 -24.17
CA THR A 353 -42.39 -69.26 -22.73
C THR A 353 -41.04 -69.46 -22.04
N GLY A 354 -40.56 -68.43 -21.36
CA GLY A 354 -39.25 -68.42 -20.70
C GLY A 354 -38.47 -67.13 -20.97
N ARG A 355 -37.19 -67.07 -20.58
CA ARG A 355 -36.32 -65.94 -20.89
C ARG A 355 -34.87 -66.38 -21.06
N LEU A 356 -34.34 -66.19 -22.26
CA LEU A 356 -32.95 -66.47 -22.60
C LEU A 356 -32.28 -65.19 -23.12
N GLY A 357 -31.50 -64.54 -22.26
CA GLY A 357 -30.81 -63.29 -22.59
C GLY A 357 -31.76 -62.18 -23.08
N THR A 358 -31.45 -61.63 -24.26
CA THR A 358 -32.21 -60.59 -24.96
C THR A 358 -33.00 -61.15 -26.15
N ALA A 359 -33.23 -62.46 -26.20
CA ALA A 359 -34.01 -63.09 -27.28
C ALA A 359 -35.44 -62.51 -27.31
N SER A 360 -35.91 -62.21 -28.52
CA SER A 360 -37.30 -61.81 -28.79
C SER A 360 -37.92 -62.87 -29.70
N PHE A 361 -39.14 -63.31 -29.38
CA PHE A 361 -39.89 -64.30 -30.15
C PHE A 361 -41.19 -63.65 -30.68
N PRO A 362 -41.69 -64.02 -31.87
CA PRO A 362 -41.14 -65.03 -32.76
C PRO A 362 -39.83 -64.58 -33.41
N MET A 363 -38.92 -65.53 -33.63
CA MET A 363 -37.66 -65.28 -34.34
C MET A 363 -37.50 -66.27 -35.48
N SER A 364 -36.96 -65.80 -36.59
CA SER A 364 -36.69 -66.61 -37.78
C SER A 364 -35.21 -66.61 -38.06
N CYS A 365 -34.65 -67.80 -38.24
CA CYS A 365 -33.22 -68.03 -38.38
C CYS A 365 -32.96 -68.83 -39.67
N PRO A 366 -32.15 -68.32 -40.61
CA PRO A 366 -31.78 -69.09 -41.80
C PRO A 366 -30.96 -70.30 -41.36
N LEU A 367 -31.28 -71.45 -41.93
CA LEU A 367 -30.74 -72.75 -41.54
C LEU A 367 -30.19 -73.47 -42.77
N GLU A 368 -28.90 -73.78 -42.72
CA GLU A 368 -28.21 -74.64 -43.67
C GLU A 368 -27.87 -75.96 -42.95
N ARG A 369 -28.16 -77.10 -43.60
CA ARG A 369 -27.79 -78.42 -43.07
C ARG A 369 -26.51 -78.90 -43.73
N GLU A 370 -25.48 -79.13 -42.94
CA GLU A 370 -24.22 -79.73 -43.38
C GLU A 370 -24.01 -81.05 -42.62
N GLY A 371 -24.38 -82.17 -43.25
CA GLY A 371 -24.41 -83.48 -42.57
C GLY A 371 -25.51 -83.56 -41.51
N GLU A 372 -25.15 -83.96 -40.30
CA GLU A 372 -26.05 -83.99 -39.12
C GLU A 372 -25.98 -82.70 -38.29
N ALA A 373 -25.11 -81.76 -38.66
CA ALA A 373 -25.00 -80.46 -38.01
C ALA A 373 -25.99 -79.45 -38.61
N LEU A 374 -26.54 -78.59 -37.74
CA LEU A 374 -27.38 -77.44 -38.12
C LEU A 374 -26.53 -76.17 -38.07
N ILE A 375 -26.34 -75.52 -39.22
CA ILE A 375 -25.63 -74.25 -39.33
C ILE A 375 -26.66 -73.14 -39.44
N ILE A 376 -26.65 -72.20 -38.50
CA ILE A 376 -27.53 -71.04 -38.54
C ILE A 376 -26.82 -69.90 -39.24
N GLY A 377 -27.37 -69.47 -40.37
CA GLY A 377 -26.84 -68.35 -41.13
C GLY A 377 -26.96 -67.01 -40.39
N GLU A 378 -26.26 -66.01 -40.91
CA GLU A 378 -26.31 -64.64 -40.41
C GLU A 378 -27.64 -63.97 -40.79
N ALA A 379 -28.44 -63.54 -39.81
CA ALA A 379 -29.69 -62.82 -40.01
C ALA A 379 -29.96 -61.80 -38.89
N GLU A 380 -30.45 -60.63 -39.29
CA GLU A 380 -30.79 -59.56 -38.36
C GLU A 380 -32.00 -59.97 -37.49
N GLY A 381 -31.80 -60.06 -36.18
CA GLY A 381 -32.84 -60.47 -35.22
C GLY A 381 -32.82 -61.96 -34.82
N CYS A 382 -31.95 -62.78 -35.42
CA CYS A 382 -31.71 -64.16 -34.97
C CYS A 382 -30.56 -64.20 -33.95
N LEU A 383 -30.87 -64.52 -32.69
CA LEU A 383 -29.85 -64.69 -31.63
C LEU A 383 -28.92 -65.89 -31.87
N LEU A 384 -29.36 -66.83 -32.71
CA LEU A 384 -28.60 -68.03 -33.05
C LEU A 384 -27.69 -67.83 -34.28
N SER A 385 -27.63 -66.62 -34.84
CA SER A 385 -26.86 -66.35 -36.06
C SER A 385 -25.37 -66.66 -35.91
N GLY A 386 -24.82 -67.32 -36.93
CA GLY A 386 -23.41 -67.69 -37.00
C GLY A 386 -23.03 -68.90 -36.13
N LEU A 387 -24.02 -69.59 -35.53
CA LEU A 387 -23.77 -70.76 -34.68
C LEU A 387 -23.91 -72.06 -35.46
N THR A 388 -23.00 -72.98 -35.16
CA THR A 388 -23.06 -74.37 -35.62
C THR A 388 -23.47 -75.26 -34.45
N PHE A 389 -24.55 -75.99 -34.64
CA PHE A 389 -25.12 -76.95 -33.70
C PHE A 389 -24.75 -78.36 -34.16
N GLU A 390 -24.02 -79.09 -33.33
CA GLU A 390 -23.65 -80.48 -33.57
C GLU A 390 -24.65 -81.40 -32.82
N PRO A 391 -25.01 -82.56 -33.37
CA PRO A 391 -25.92 -83.48 -32.70
C PRO A 391 -25.30 -83.95 -31.38
N LEU A 392 -26.06 -83.88 -30.29
CA LEU A 392 -25.65 -84.43 -29.01
C LEU A 392 -25.77 -85.96 -29.10
N ILE A 393 -24.69 -86.63 -29.48
CA ILE A 393 -24.61 -88.09 -29.41
C ILE A 393 -24.54 -88.43 -27.92
N GLU A 394 -25.61 -88.98 -27.35
CA GLU A 394 -25.57 -89.59 -26.02
C GLU A 394 -24.58 -90.76 -26.07
N GLU A 395 -23.31 -90.48 -25.78
CA GLU A 395 -22.26 -91.49 -25.71
C GLU A 395 -22.54 -92.35 -24.46
N ASP A 396 -22.91 -93.61 -24.71
CA ASP A 396 -23.28 -94.62 -23.74
C ASP A 396 -22.45 -94.56 -22.45
N ALA A 397 -23.17 -94.59 -21.32
CA ALA A 397 -22.67 -94.74 -19.98
C ALA A 397 -21.56 -95.81 -19.88
N GLN A 398 -20.30 -95.38 -19.69
CA GLN A 398 -19.21 -96.28 -19.32
C GLN A 398 -19.02 -96.32 -17.79
N GLU A 399 -19.08 -97.55 -17.29
CA GLU A 399 -19.16 -98.00 -15.90
C GLU A 399 -18.16 -97.40 -14.89
N PRO A 400 -18.54 -97.35 -13.59
CA PRO A 400 -17.68 -96.85 -12.52
C PRO A 400 -16.59 -97.88 -12.18
N ASN A 401 -15.32 -97.53 -12.38
CA ASN A 401 -14.22 -98.31 -11.84
C ASN A 401 -14.11 -98.10 -10.32
N THR A 402 -14.60 -99.10 -9.59
CA THR A 402 -14.38 -99.32 -8.17
C THR A 402 -12.91 -99.64 -7.85
N ALA A 403 -12.39 -98.89 -6.87
CA ALA A 403 -11.56 -99.36 -5.76
C ALA A 403 -10.05 -99.61 -5.95
N GLN A 404 -9.33 -99.01 -4.98
CA GLN A 404 -8.08 -99.40 -4.31
C GLN A 404 -6.74 -99.02 -4.95
#